data_AF-A0A4S0JNX6-F1
#
_entry.id   AF-A0A4S0JNX6-F1
#
_cell.length_a   1.000
_cell.length_b   1.000
_cell.length_c   1.000
_cell.angle_alpha   90.00
_cell.angle_beta   90.00
_cell.angle_gamma   90.00
#
_symmetry.space_group_name_H-M   'P 1'
#
loop_
_entity.id
_entity.type
_entity.pdbx_description
1 polymer ?
#
loop_
_entity_poly.entity_id
_entity_poly.type
_entity_poly.pdbx_seq_one_letter_code
_entity_poly.pdbx_strand_id
1 'polypeptide(L)' 'EDSPFGIQGAVAAGMTAVGYTGGGHTYAEHAARLMAAGADFVCADWSEVSRQLSGLGVPA' A
#
# COMPACT_ATOMS: atom_id res chain seq x y z
N GLU A 1 3.97 -0.84 1.97
CA GLU A 1 4.77 0.34 2.34
C GLU A 1 3.89 1.36 3.03
N ASP A 2 4.35 1.95 4.13
CA ASP A 2 3.56 2.84 4.98
C ASP A 2 4.10 4.29 5.00
N SER A 3 4.93 4.65 4.03
CA SER A 3 5.39 6.03 3.82
C SER A 3 5.15 6.52 2.39
N PRO A 4 4.80 7.81 2.20
CA PRO A 4 4.68 8.40 0.86
C PRO A 4 5.96 8.29 0.02
N PHE A 5 7.13 8.42 0.64
CA PHE A 5 8.41 8.35 -0.07
C PHE A 5 8.72 6.93 -0.56
N GLY A 6 8.42 5.91 0.24
CA GLY A 6 8.57 4.52 -0.20
C GLY A 6 7.61 4.18 -1.34
N ILE A 7 6.36 4.68 -1.30
CA ILE A 7 5.42 4.55 -2.43
C ILE A 7 5.97 5.20 -3.69
N GLN A 8 6.43 6.45 -3.60
CA GLN A 8 7.04 7.15 -4.74
C GLN A 8 8.25 6.39 -5.31
N GLY A 9 9.07 5.78 -4.44
CA GLY A 9 10.18 4.94 -4.85
C GLY A 9 9.74 3.70 -5.64
N ALA A 10 8.70 3.00 -5.16
CA ALA A 10 8.13 1.84 -5.86
C ALA A 10 7.55 2.23 -7.22
N VAL A 11 6.81 3.35 -7.28
CA VAL A 11 6.26 3.90 -8.53
C VAL A 11 7.37 4.26 -9.51
N ALA A 12 8.41 4.97 -9.06
CA ALA A 12 9.55 5.34 -9.89
C ALA A 12 10.31 4.10 -10.42
N ALA A 13 10.28 2.99 -9.69
CA ALA A 13 10.86 1.71 -10.11
C ALA A 13 9.95 0.88 -11.03
N GLY A 14 8.72 1.34 -11.33
CA GLY A 14 7.75 0.61 -12.14
C GLY A 14 7.16 -0.61 -11.44
N MET A 15 7.15 -0.63 -10.11
CA MET A 15 6.55 -1.69 -9.31
C MET A 15 5.08 -1.42 -9.02
N THR A 16 4.31 -2.46 -8.71
CA THR A 16 3.00 -2.29 -8.04
C THR A 16 3.22 -1.78 -6.62
N ALA A 17 2.68 -0.60 -6.30
CA ALA A 17 2.86 0.08 -5.04
C ALA A 17 1.69 -0.21 -4.08
N VAL A 18 1.93 -1.05 -3.09
CA VAL A 18 0.95 -1.39 -2.05
C VAL A 18 1.15 -0.55 -0.81
N GLY A 19 0.19 0.34 -0.53
CA GLY A 19 0.13 1.10 0.72
C GLY A 19 -0.35 0.24 1.89
N TYR A 20 0.17 0.47 3.09
CA TYR A 20 -0.27 -0.22 4.30
C TYR A 20 -0.54 0.76 5.44
N THR A 21 -1.69 0.62 6.09
CA THR A 21 -2.13 1.52 7.17
C THR A 21 -2.50 0.78 8.46
N GLY A 22 -2.25 -0.54 8.54
CA GLY A 22 -2.51 -1.34 9.74
C GLY A 22 -1.42 -1.25 10.83
N GLY A 23 -0.48 -0.31 10.71
CA GLY A 23 0.53 -0.03 11.73
C GLY A 23 -0.04 0.80 12.88
N GLY A 24 0.48 0.61 14.10
CA GLY A 24 0.00 1.33 15.30
C GLY A 24 0.23 2.85 15.26
N HIS A 25 1.10 3.33 14.37
CA HIS A 25 1.38 4.77 14.14
C HIS A 25 0.53 5.38 13.01
N THR A 26 -0.52 4.69 12.56
CA THR A 26 -1.42 5.20 11.52
C THR A 26 -2.26 6.38 12.01
N TYR A 27 -2.87 7.12 11.07
CA TYR A 27 -3.67 8.32 11.34
C TYR A 27 -4.73 8.54 10.25
N ALA A 28 -5.70 9.42 10.47
CA ALA A 28 -6.91 9.54 9.64
C ALA A 28 -6.64 9.78 8.15
N GLU A 29 -5.63 10.59 7.82
CA GLU A 29 -5.27 10.94 6.44
C GLU A 29 -4.22 10.01 5.83
N HIS A 30 -3.78 8.97 6.56
CA HIS A 30 -2.64 8.16 6.16
C HIS A 30 -2.88 7.46 4.81
N ALA A 31 -4.03 6.81 4.66
CA ALA A 31 -4.40 6.15 3.40
C ALA A 31 -4.47 7.15 2.23
N ALA A 32 -5.09 8.32 2.46
CA ALA A 32 -5.20 9.36 1.44
C ALA A 32 -3.82 9.87 0.98
N ARG A 33 -2.86 9.99 1.90
CA ARG A 33 -1.48 10.38 1.57
C ARG A 33 -0.75 9.31 0.76
N LEU A 34 -0.94 8.03 1.06
CA LEU A 34 -0.35 6.93 0.28
C LEU A 34 -0.96 6.87 -1.12
N MET A 35 -2.27 7.04 -1.25
CA MET A 35 -2.93 7.15 -2.56
C MET A 35 -2.41 8.34 -3.37
N ALA A 36 -2.27 9.52 -2.73
CA ALA A 36 -1.73 10.71 -3.38
C ALA A 36 -0.25 10.56 -3.80
N ALA A 37 0.49 9.68 -3.15
CA ALA A 37 1.87 9.35 -3.50
C ALA A 37 1.99 8.37 -4.68
N GLY A 38 0.87 7.75 -5.09
CA GLY A 38 0.81 6.83 -6.23
C GLY A 38 0.63 5.35 -5.85
N ALA A 39 0.12 5.05 -4.64
CA ALA A 39 -0.23 3.67 -4.30
C ALA A 39 -1.36 3.15 -5.21
N ASP A 40 -1.21 1.93 -5.74
CA ASP A 40 -2.25 1.25 -6.53
C ASP A 40 -3.44 0.87 -5.64
N PHE A 41 -3.16 0.46 -4.40
CA PHE A 41 -4.13 0.17 -3.37
C PHE A 41 -3.52 0.36 -1.98
N VAL A 42 -4.36 0.65 -1.00
CA VAL A 42 -3.99 0.79 0.41
C VAL A 42 -4.77 -0.20 1.24
N CYS A 43 -4.06 -1.01 2.03
CA CYS A 43 -4.64 -2.03 2.89
C CYS A 43 -4.63 -1.61 4.36
N ALA A 44 -5.71 -1.89 5.09
CA ALA A 44 -5.81 -1.61 6.53
C ALA A 44 -5.30 -2.77 7.41
N ASP A 45 -5.18 -3.97 6.85
CA ASP A 45 -4.72 -5.17 7.55
C ASP A 45 -4.10 -6.19 6.58
N TRP A 46 -3.55 -7.27 7.14
CA TRP A 46 -2.90 -8.35 6.37
C TRP A 46 -3.88 -9.21 5.57
N SER A 47 -5.14 -9.31 6.00
CA SER A 47 -6.17 -10.06 5.25
C SER A 47 -6.49 -9.34 3.94
N GLU A 48 -6.53 -8.02 3.96
CA GLU A 48 -6.70 -7.22 2.75
C GLU A 48 -5.48 -7.30 1.83
N VAL A 49 -4.26 -7.28 2.37
CA VAL A 49 -3.04 -7.54 1.57
C VAL A 49 -3.10 -8.90 0.89
N SER A 50 -3.43 -9.95 1.62
CA SER A 50 -3.57 -11.31 1.07
C SER A 50 -4.60 -11.36 -0.06
N ARG A 51 -5.75 -10.70 0.11
CA ARG A 51 -6.79 -10.60 -0.93
C ARG A 51 -6.29 -9.88 -2.18
N GLN A 52 -5.59 -8.76 -2.03
CA GLN A 52 -5.07 -7.99 -3.17
C GLN A 52 -4.00 -8.77 -3.93
N LEU A 53 -3.05 -9.39 -3.22
CA LEU A 53 -1.99 -10.22 -3.82
C LEU A 53 -2.58 -11.43 -4.57
N SER A 54 -3.58 -12.10 -3.98
CA SER A 54 -4.30 -13.18 -4.65
C SER A 54 -4.98 -12.72 -5.94
N GLY A 55 -5.56 -11.52 -5.94
CA GLY A 55 -6.17 -10.91 -7.13
C GLY A 55 -5.16 -10.61 -8.25
N LEU A 56 -3.89 -10.42 -7.91
CA LEU A 56 -2.77 -10.27 -8.85
C LEU A 56 -2.13 -11.60 -9.27
N GLY A 57 -2.67 -12.74 -8.80
CA GLY A 57 -2.12 -14.07 -9.08
C GLY A 57 -0.88 -14.43 -8.25
N VAL A 58 -0.58 -13.67 -7.19
CA VAL A 58 0.48 -14.00 -6.24
C VAL A 58 -0.12 -14.93 -5.18
N PRO A 59 0.41 -16.16 -4.98
CA PRO A 59 -0.07 -17.03 -3.92
C PRO A 59 0.20 -16.38 -2.56
N ALA A 60 -0.84 -16.29 -1.74
CA ALA A 60 -0.82 -15.68 -0.41
C ALA A 60 -0.83 -16.72 0.71
#